data_AF-A0A4Q8AAT9-F1
#
_entry.id   AF-A0A4Q8AAT9-F1
#
_cell.length_a   1.000
_cell.length_b   1.000
_cell.length_c   1.000
_cell.angle_alpha   90.00
_cell.angle_beta   90.00
_cell.angle_gamma   90.00
#
_symmetry.space_group_name_H-M   'P 1'
#
loop_
_entity.id
_entity.type
_entity.pdbx_description
1 polymer ?
#
loop_
_entity_poly.entity_id
_entity_poly.type
_entity_poly.pdbx_seq_one_letter_code
_entity_poly.pdbx_strand_id
1 'polypeptide(L)'
;MKTQQNMNPQRRDAMRAMIVAEVDAASPHPKKTPHTLVHGFAAAVRRREVVAGVAVAAVAAAAFVAVDLVRPADWHGTAPAAAAEVLHAAAANTIRTADPVVGTGQYLKVHTEDMHAVDTGDENGDVAFGQFFETSTIYIPADHDGEWVRTGSSSLTNGFGMIDQDYFDEIFGDTAAQVHPVQRGTAAQLHASTDADVGFGPWGADPVAYMAELPRDPERLLEHMKKTTGYQGSEADQHRLFSFAADVLNSRLPDAYLRAAVYQTLALMPRVEFVDEPAEGDGRNGAIIRIIREDGVVGEDLIIDRDSGMLIGTRSVYLEDADRLEAGTVVGTTTSTIEVVDRAP
;
A
#
# COMPACT_ATOMS: atom_id res chain seq x y z
N MET A 1 -4.01 13.91 -44.02
CA MET A 1 -4.38 12.65 -44.71
C MET A 1 -3.25 11.66 -44.48
N LYS A 2 -3.45 10.68 -43.58
CA LYS A 2 -2.56 9.55 -43.17
C LYS A 2 -1.22 9.99 -42.53
N THR A 3 -0.84 9.50 -41.35
CA THR A 3 -0.62 8.07 -41.07
C THR A 3 -0.92 7.74 -39.60
N GLN A 4 -2.01 7.00 -39.35
CA GLN A 4 -2.16 6.18 -38.16
C GLN A 4 -1.14 5.03 -38.25
N GLN A 5 -0.13 5.00 -37.38
CA GLN A 5 0.63 3.78 -37.17
C GLN A 5 -0.01 2.98 -36.03
N ASN A 6 -0.93 2.11 -36.45
CA ASN A 6 -1.48 1.04 -35.63
C ASN A 6 -0.36 0.22 -34.98
N MET A 7 -0.41 0.11 -33.65
CA MET A 7 0.29 -0.94 -32.92
C MET A 7 -0.08 -2.31 -33.50
N ASN A 8 0.94 -3.03 -33.96
CA ASN A 8 0.82 -4.33 -34.63
C ASN A 8 0.00 -5.30 -33.75
N PRO A 9 -1.12 -5.87 -34.25
CA PRO A 9 -1.93 -6.87 -33.54
C PRO A 9 -1.09 -8.03 -32.97
N GLN A 10 -0.03 -8.44 -33.67
CA GLN A 10 0.88 -9.51 -33.21
C GLN A 10 1.64 -9.14 -31.92
N ARG A 11 1.92 -7.85 -31.67
CA ARG A 11 2.55 -7.40 -30.42
C ARG A 11 1.56 -7.39 -29.26
N ARG A 12 0.31 -7.00 -29.50
CA ARG A 12 -0.77 -7.09 -28.50
C ARG A 12 -1.07 -8.53 -28.11
N ASP A 13 -1.11 -9.42 -29.09
CA ASP A 13 -1.36 -10.84 -28.86
C ASP A 13 -0.15 -11.53 -28.20
N ALA A 14 1.08 -11.11 -28.51
CA ALA A 14 2.29 -11.58 -27.82
C ALA A 14 2.35 -11.11 -26.37
N MET A 15 1.94 -9.87 -26.07
CA MET A 15 1.86 -9.36 -24.70
C MET A 15 0.81 -10.12 -23.88
N ARG A 16 -0.38 -10.38 -24.46
CA ARG A 16 -1.41 -11.23 -23.83
C ARG A 16 -0.93 -12.66 -23.61
N ALA A 17 -0.22 -13.25 -24.57
CA ALA A 17 0.32 -14.60 -24.43
C ALA A 17 1.40 -14.70 -23.35
N MET A 18 2.22 -13.65 -23.18
CA MET A 18 3.25 -13.58 -22.14
C MET A 18 2.63 -13.51 -20.73
N ILE A 19 1.58 -12.70 -20.56
CA ILE A 19 0.82 -12.59 -19.30
C ILE A 19 0.13 -13.92 -18.95
N VAL A 20 -0.44 -14.62 -19.94
CA VAL A 20 -1.09 -15.92 -19.71
C VAL A 20 -0.08 -17.03 -19.39
N ALA A 21 1.09 -17.04 -20.04
CA ALA A 21 2.12 -18.04 -19.79
C ALA A 21 2.76 -17.95 -18.39
N GLU A 22 2.91 -16.73 -17.85
CA GLU A 22 3.41 -16.50 -16.49
C GLU A 22 2.39 -16.98 -15.42
N VAL A 23 1.09 -16.79 -15.70
CA VAL A 23 -0.02 -17.25 -14.83
C VAL A 23 -0.13 -18.79 -14.79
N ASP A 24 0.08 -19.46 -15.92
CA ASP A 24 0.05 -20.93 -15.99
C ASP A 24 1.28 -21.59 -15.35
N ALA A 25 2.44 -20.90 -15.34
CA ALA A 25 3.66 -21.41 -14.71
C ALA A 25 3.63 -21.33 -13.17
N ALA A 26 2.81 -20.44 -12.59
CA ALA A 26 2.74 -20.18 -11.15
C ALA A 26 1.66 -21.00 -10.39
N SER A 27 0.88 -21.86 -11.07
CA SER A 27 -0.26 -22.56 -10.46
C SER A 27 0.02 -24.04 -10.10
N PRO A 28 0.10 -24.43 -8.82
CA PRO A 28 0.08 -25.83 -8.42
C PRO A 28 -1.34 -26.42 -8.50
N HIS A 29 -1.53 -27.47 -9.30
CA HIS A 29 -2.81 -28.16 -9.47
C HIS A 29 -3.23 -28.91 -8.18
N PRO A 30 -4.40 -28.62 -7.58
CA PRO A 30 -4.89 -29.39 -6.43
C PRO A 30 -5.46 -30.75 -6.87
N LYS A 31 -4.95 -31.83 -6.26
CA LYS A 31 -5.48 -33.19 -6.40
C LYS A 31 -6.84 -33.29 -5.69
N LYS A 32 -7.88 -33.66 -6.43
CA LYS A 32 -9.24 -33.91 -5.91
C LYS A 32 -9.27 -35.19 -5.06
N THR A 33 -9.75 -35.10 -3.82
CA THR A 33 -10.27 -36.24 -3.05
C THR A 33 -11.72 -35.97 -2.64
N PRO A 34 -12.61 -36.98 -2.64
CA PRO A 34 -14.05 -36.76 -2.48
C PRO A 34 -14.44 -36.82 -1.00
N HIS A 35 -15.22 -35.84 -0.54
CA HIS A 35 -16.00 -35.98 0.69
C HIS A 35 -17.48 -35.71 0.44
N THR A 36 -18.27 -36.62 1.01
CA THR A 36 -19.69 -36.86 0.85
C THR A 36 -20.55 -35.76 1.49
N LEU A 37 -21.64 -35.41 0.81
CA LEU A 37 -22.66 -34.41 1.17
C LEU A 37 -23.49 -34.79 2.40
N VAL A 38 -23.88 -33.77 3.20
CA VAL A 38 -25.20 -33.72 3.87
C VAL A 38 -25.77 -32.29 3.79
N HIS A 39 -27.03 -32.22 3.33
CA HIS A 39 -27.93 -31.06 3.13
C HIS A 39 -28.24 -30.27 4.43
N GLY A 40 -28.74 -29.03 4.45
CA GLY A 40 -29.31 -28.09 3.47
C GLY A 40 -29.58 -26.74 4.19
N PHE A 41 -29.71 -25.62 3.48
CA PHE A 41 -31.00 -24.96 3.21
C PHE A 41 -30.87 -24.09 1.96
N ALA A 42 -31.87 -24.20 1.07
CA ALA A 42 -31.95 -23.50 -0.20
C ALA A 42 -32.67 -22.14 -0.06
N ALA A 43 -32.11 -21.10 -0.69
CA ALA A 43 -32.87 -20.00 -1.24
C ALA A 43 -32.31 -19.71 -2.64
N ALA A 44 -33.18 -19.78 -3.64
CA ALA A 44 -32.83 -19.75 -5.06
C ALA A 44 -32.57 -18.32 -5.55
N VAL A 45 -31.39 -18.06 -6.10
CA VAL A 45 -31.13 -16.92 -7.00
C VAL A 45 -30.45 -17.45 -8.27
N ARG A 46 -30.95 -16.95 -9.41
CA ARG A 46 -30.70 -17.43 -10.77
C ARG A 46 -29.22 -17.44 -11.15
N ARG A 47 -28.76 -18.54 -11.76
CA ARG A 47 -27.45 -18.70 -12.40
C ARG A 47 -27.25 -17.67 -13.52
N ARG A 48 -26.18 -16.90 -13.43
CA ARG A 48 -25.45 -16.36 -14.59
C ARG A 48 -24.03 -16.91 -14.52
N GLU A 49 -23.53 -17.32 -15.69
CA GLU A 49 -22.25 -17.99 -15.86
C GLU A 49 -21.10 -17.08 -15.41
N VAL A 50 -20.22 -17.62 -14.57
CA VAL A 50 -19.04 -16.93 -14.05
C VAL A 50 -17.89 -17.22 -15.01
N VAL A 51 -17.43 -16.20 -15.73
CA VAL A 51 -16.07 -16.19 -16.29
C VAL A 51 -15.16 -15.81 -15.14
N ALA A 52 -14.32 -16.77 -14.71
CA ALA A 52 -13.30 -16.55 -13.70
C ALA A 52 -12.24 -15.59 -14.26
N GLY A 53 -12.29 -14.33 -13.80
CA GLY A 53 -11.30 -13.30 -14.08
C GLY A 53 -10.29 -13.21 -12.94
N VAL A 54 -9.05 -12.91 -13.30
CA VAL A 54 -7.92 -12.56 -12.43
C VAL A 54 -8.38 -11.68 -11.27
N ALA A 55 -8.12 -12.12 -10.04
CA ALA A 55 -8.34 -11.31 -8.84
C ALA A 55 -7.24 -10.26 -8.77
N VAL A 56 -7.49 -9.10 -9.39
CA VAL A 56 -6.95 -7.85 -8.86
C VAL A 56 -7.70 -7.63 -7.55
N ALA A 57 -7.00 -7.43 -6.43
CA ALA A 57 -7.63 -7.08 -5.16
C ALA A 57 -8.26 -5.68 -5.31
N ALA A 58 -9.44 -5.63 -5.93
CA ALA A 58 -10.23 -4.42 -6.03
C ALA A 58 -10.71 -4.08 -4.62
N VAL A 59 -10.06 -3.13 -3.96
CA VAL A 59 -10.68 -2.43 -2.84
C VAL A 59 -11.87 -1.70 -3.44
N ALA A 60 -13.06 -2.25 -3.24
CA ALA A 60 -14.29 -1.69 -3.78
C ALA A 60 -14.46 -0.26 -3.22
N ALA A 61 -14.57 0.72 -4.10
CA ALA A 61 -14.92 2.09 -3.72
C ALA A 61 -16.34 2.08 -3.13
N ALA A 62 -16.43 2.07 -1.80
CA ALA A 62 -17.68 2.34 -1.10
C ALA A 62 -17.96 3.84 -1.15
N ALA A 63 -19.24 4.22 -1.29
CA ALA A 63 -19.66 5.61 -1.25
C ALA A 63 -19.35 6.22 0.12
N PHE A 64 -18.57 7.31 0.11
CA PHE A 64 -18.18 8.06 1.30
C PHE A 64 -19.40 8.72 1.95
N VAL A 65 -19.53 8.60 3.27
CA VAL A 65 -20.41 9.49 4.04
C VAL A 65 -19.55 10.65 4.51
N ALA A 66 -19.61 11.77 3.79
CA ALA A 66 -18.96 13.00 4.19
C ALA A 66 -19.54 13.47 5.54
N VAL A 67 -18.79 13.25 6.63
CA VAL A 67 -19.05 13.94 7.89
C VAL A 67 -18.36 15.30 7.78
N ASP A 68 -19.16 16.31 7.44
CA ASP A 68 -18.75 17.70 7.39
C ASP A 68 -18.31 18.17 8.79
N LEU A 69 -17.01 18.45 8.98
CA LEU A 69 -16.55 19.13 10.18
C LEU A 69 -15.27 19.94 9.95
N VAL A 70 -15.45 21.16 9.47
CA VAL A 70 -14.47 22.24 9.60
C VAL A 70 -14.18 22.49 11.09
N ARG A 71 -12.94 22.23 11.53
CA ARG A 71 -12.42 22.75 12.80
C ARG A 71 -11.02 23.35 12.61
N PRO A 72 -10.74 24.54 13.18
CA PRO A 72 -9.42 25.15 13.09
C PRO A 72 -8.39 24.32 13.86
N ALA A 73 -7.22 24.20 13.25
CA ALA A 73 -6.04 23.55 13.80
C ALA A 73 -5.47 24.34 14.98
N ASP A 74 -5.77 23.87 16.19
CA ASP A 74 -4.94 24.11 17.36
C ASP A 74 -4.30 22.77 17.74
N TRP A 75 -2.96 22.73 17.84
CA TRP A 75 -2.15 21.58 18.28
C TRP A 75 -2.46 21.10 19.73
N HIS A 76 -3.44 21.71 20.40
CA HIS A 76 -3.82 21.40 21.76
C HIS A 76 -4.83 20.25 21.81
N GLY A 77 -4.41 19.06 21.38
CA GLY A 77 -5.24 17.86 21.45
C GLY A 77 -4.50 16.59 21.06
N THR A 78 -5.02 15.45 21.54
CA THR A 78 -4.70 14.10 21.06
C THR A 78 -5.65 13.73 19.92
N ALA A 79 -5.52 12.52 19.36
CA ALA A 79 -6.52 12.00 18.43
C ALA A 79 -7.92 12.05 19.06
N PRO A 80 -9.00 12.24 18.28
CA PRO A 80 -10.36 12.07 18.75
C PRO A 80 -10.55 10.70 19.38
N ALA A 81 -11.44 10.61 20.37
CA ALA A 81 -11.59 9.41 21.21
C ALA A 81 -11.82 8.12 20.42
N ALA A 82 -12.57 8.18 19.31
CA ALA A 82 -12.82 7.01 18.46
C ALA A 82 -11.54 6.51 17.76
N ALA A 83 -10.73 7.41 17.22
CA ALA A 83 -9.44 7.06 16.62
C ALA A 83 -8.47 6.48 17.65
N ALA A 84 -8.38 7.12 18.81
CA ALA A 84 -7.54 6.66 19.91
C ALA A 84 -7.95 5.25 20.38
N GLU A 85 -9.26 4.98 20.51
CA GLU A 85 -9.78 3.66 20.90
C GLU A 85 -9.38 2.57 19.91
N VAL A 86 -9.58 2.82 18.61
CA VAL A 86 -9.22 1.88 17.54
C VAL A 86 -7.71 1.62 17.50
N LEU A 87 -6.89 2.68 17.62
CA LEU A 87 -5.43 2.57 17.62
C LEU A 87 -4.91 1.82 18.86
N HIS A 88 -5.50 2.06 20.03
CA HIS A 88 -5.17 1.29 21.23
C HIS A 88 -5.58 -0.18 21.12
N ALA A 89 -6.73 -0.47 20.49
CA ALA A 89 -7.14 -1.83 20.22
C ALA A 89 -6.18 -2.53 19.25
N ALA A 90 -5.78 -1.87 18.15
CA ALA A 90 -4.78 -2.36 17.21
C ALA A 90 -3.43 -2.65 17.89
N ALA A 91 -2.96 -1.73 18.74
CA ALA A 91 -1.76 -1.92 19.55
C ALA A 91 -1.84 -3.15 20.45
N ALA A 92 -2.99 -3.40 21.08
CA ALA A 92 -3.16 -4.56 21.92
C ALA A 92 -3.28 -5.87 21.11
N ASN A 93 -3.89 -5.82 19.92
CA ASN A 93 -4.10 -6.99 19.06
C ASN A 93 -2.81 -7.45 18.41
N THR A 94 -1.93 -6.52 18.01
CA THR A 94 -0.65 -6.90 17.42
C THR A 94 0.28 -7.61 18.41
N ILE A 95 0.18 -7.31 19.71
CA ILE A 95 0.89 -8.04 20.78
C ILE A 95 0.34 -9.45 20.98
N ARG A 96 -0.97 -9.63 20.81
CA ARG A 96 -1.64 -10.94 20.97
C ARG A 96 -1.46 -11.83 19.74
N THR A 97 -1.22 -11.24 18.59
CA THR A 97 -0.99 -11.95 17.34
C THR A 97 0.48 -12.32 17.20
N ALA A 98 0.77 -13.60 17.05
CA ALA A 98 2.14 -14.05 16.83
C ALA A 98 2.59 -13.71 15.42
N ASP A 99 3.78 -13.11 15.30
CA ASP A 99 4.44 -12.92 14.01
C ASP A 99 4.86 -14.28 13.41
N PRO A 100 4.86 -14.42 12.08
CA PRO A 100 5.39 -15.61 11.42
C PRO A 100 6.84 -15.86 11.84
N VAL A 101 7.14 -17.09 12.25
CA VAL A 101 8.51 -17.50 12.59
C VAL A 101 9.22 -17.95 11.32
N VAL A 102 10.29 -17.26 10.96
CA VAL A 102 11.14 -17.63 9.82
C VAL A 102 12.25 -18.56 10.31
N GLY A 103 12.26 -19.80 9.83
CA GLY A 103 13.30 -20.78 10.19
C GLY A 103 14.61 -20.55 9.43
N THR A 104 15.71 -21.15 9.93
CA THR A 104 16.99 -21.14 9.22
C THR A 104 16.84 -21.69 7.80
N GLY A 105 17.29 -20.92 6.81
CA GLY A 105 17.17 -21.27 5.38
C GLY A 105 15.82 -20.93 4.75
N GLN A 106 14.87 -20.40 5.54
CA GLN A 106 13.61 -19.85 5.04
C GLN A 106 13.68 -18.32 4.92
N TYR A 107 12.68 -17.77 4.23
CA TYR A 107 12.51 -16.34 4.02
C TYR A 107 11.09 -15.92 4.41
N LEU A 108 10.96 -14.73 4.99
CA LEU A 108 9.70 -13.99 4.96
C LEU A 108 9.58 -13.31 3.59
N LYS A 109 8.70 -13.82 2.74
CA LYS A 109 8.31 -13.19 1.49
C LYS A 109 7.28 -12.11 1.80
N VAL A 110 7.65 -10.86 1.55
CA VAL A 110 6.76 -9.69 1.60
C VAL A 110 6.45 -9.31 0.17
N HIS A 111 5.20 -9.48 -0.25
CA HIS A 111 4.73 -9.06 -1.57
C HIS A 111 3.88 -7.81 -1.43
N THR A 112 4.31 -6.73 -2.07
CA THR A 112 3.66 -5.42 -2.05
C THR A 112 3.14 -5.11 -3.44
N GLU A 113 1.88 -4.69 -3.50
CA GLU A 113 1.26 -4.09 -4.66
C GLU A 113 1.02 -2.61 -4.34
N ASP A 114 1.53 -1.73 -5.19
CA ASP A 114 1.38 -0.29 -5.08
C ASP A 114 0.67 0.23 -6.34
N MET A 115 -0.24 1.17 -6.16
CA MET A 115 -0.82 1.95 -7.23
C MET A 115 -0.69 3.41 -6.84
N HIS A 116 -0.18 4.24 -7.72
CA HIS A 116 -0.11 5.68 -7.49
C HIS A 116 -0.40 6.45 -8.78
N ALA A 117 -1.09 7.58 -8.63
CA ALA A 117 -1.27 8.55 -9.69
C ALA A 117 -0.08 9.51 -9.74
N VAL A 118 0.38 9.80 -10.94
CA VAL A 118 1.36 10.85 -11.26
C VAL A 118 0.64 11.86 -12.13
N ASP A 119 0.64 13.12 -11.74
CA ASP A 119 0.19 14.21 -12.58
C ASP A 119 1.34 14.73 -13.45
N THR A 120 1.02 15.08 -14.69
CA THR A 120 1.90 15.85 -15.57
C THR A 120 1.09 16.93 -16.24
N GLY A 121 1.71 18.09 -16.47
CA GLY A 121 1.06 19.25 -17.06
C GLY A 121 1.91 19.88 -18.15
N ASP A 122 1.27 20.51 -19.13
CA ASP A 122 1.93 21.32 -20.14
C ASP A 122 1.92 22.83 -19.81
N GLU A 123 2.65 23.63 -20.60
CA GLU A 123 2.72 25.09 -20.43
C GLU A 123 1.37 25.80 -20.64
N ASN A 124 0.37 25.12 -21.21
CA ASN A 124 -0.97 25.63 -21.46
C ASN A 124 -1.94 25.37 -20.30
N GLY A 125 -1.50 24.62 -19.28
CA GLY A 125 -2.32 24.27 -18.11
C GLY A 125 -3.18 23.02 -18.31
N ASP A 126 -2.90 22.22 -19.34
CA ASP A 126 -3.52 20.91 -19.50
C ASP A 126 -2.78 19.89 -18.63
N VAL A 127 -3.52 19.24 -17.73
CA VAL A 127 -3.02 18.21 -16.80
C VAL A 127 -3.56 16.84 -17.21
N ALA A 128 -2.72 15.81 -17.22
CA ALA A 128 -3.18 14.43 -17.15
C ALA A 128 -2.58 13.70 -15.97
N PHE A 129 -3.26 12.62 -15.63
CA PHE A 129 -2.87 11.71 -14.57
C PHE A 129 -2.53 10.36 -15.19
N GLY A 130 -1.30 9.88 -15.01
CA GLY A 130 -0.94 8.49 -15.24
C GLY A 130 -1.10 7.71 -13.94
N GLN A 131 -1.76 6.56 -13.97
CA GLN A 131 -1.73 5.59 -12.87
C GLN A 131 -0.67 4.52 -13.16
N PHE A 132 0.28 4.44 -12.24
CA PHE A 132 1.25 3.37 -12.19
C PHE A 132 0.79 2.30 -11.22
N PHE A 133 1.11 1.06 -11.55
CA PHE A 133 0.98 -0.09 -10.69
C PHE A 133 2.34 -0.77 -10.60
N GLU A 134 2.82 -0.93 -9.38
CA GLU A 134 4.08 -1.55 -9.06
C GLU A 134 3.88 -2.79 -8.20
N THR A 135 4.64 -3.83 -8.50
CA THR A 135 4.79 -4.97 -7.62
C THR A 135 6.22 -5.00 -7.12
N SER A 136 6.39 -5.23 -5.83
CA SER A 136 7.69 -5.43 -5.19
C SER A 136 7.59 -6.61 -4.26
N THR A 137 8.47 -7.61 -4.45
CA THR A 137 8.58 -8.75 -3.55
C THR A 137 9.96 -8.74 -2.93
N ILE A 138 10.02 -8.65 -1.61
CA ILE A 138 11.25 -8.76 -0.83
C ILE A 138 11.23 -10.08 -0.08
N TYR A 139 12.32 -10.83 -0.18
CA TYR A 139 12.56 -12.07 0.56
C TYR A 139 13.55 -11.76 1.68
N ILE A 140 13.06 -11.75 2.91
CA ILE A 140 13.81 -11.40 4.11
C ILE A 140 14.30 -12.70 4.78
N PRO A 141 15.61 -12.97 4.84
CA PRO A 141 16.15 -14.17 5.48
C PRO A 141 15.89 -14.18 7.00
N ALA A 142 15.83 -15.35 7.62
CA ALA A 142 15.73 -15.47 9.09
C ALA A 142 16.89 -14.79 9.84
N ASP A 143 18.08 -14.84 9.27
CA ASP A 143 19.24 -14.05 9.69
C ASP A 143 19.30 -12.80 8.82
N HIS A 144 18.96 -11.65 9.39
CA HIS A 144 18.87 -10.38 8.66
C HIS A 144 20.20 -9.90 8.05
N ASP A 145 21.34 -10.45 8.52
CA ASP A 145 22.67 -10.21 7.93
C ASP A 145 22.91 -11.05 6.65
N GLY A 146 22.01 -11.98 6.34
CA GLY A 146 22.06 -12.87 5.18
C GLY A 146 21.77 -12.17 3.85
N GLU A 147 21.65 -12.98 2.78
CA GLU A 147 21.27 -12.48 1.45
C GLU A 147 19.77 -12.22 1.39
N TRP A 148 19.40 -10.97 1.12
CA TRP A 148 18.04 -10.56 0.77
C TRP A 148 17.88 -10.62 -0.74
N VAL A 149 16.66 -10.89 -1.19
CA VAL A 149 16.32 -10.91 -2.62
C VAL A 149 15.15 -9.97 -2.86
N ARG A 150 15.23 -9.16 -3.92
CA ARG A 150 14.13 -8.31 -4.39
C ARG A 150 13.80 -8.61 -5.83
N THR A 151 12.51 -8.75 -6.12
CA THR A 151 11.95 -8.83 -7.46
C THR A 151 10.80 -7.85 -7.58
N GLY A 152 10.41 -7.49 -8.79
CA GLY A 152 9.26 -6.63 -8.97
C GLY A 152 8.99 -6.30 -10.42
N SER A 153 7.94 -5.54 -10.63
CA SER A 153 7.61 -4.95 -11.92
C SER A 153 6.90 -3.64 -11.71
N SER A 154 7.01 -2.73 -12.67
CA SER A 154 6.14 -1.58 -12.77
C SER A 154 5.38 -1.65 -14.08
N SER A 155 4.17 -1.12 -14.09
CA SER A 155 3.37 -1.02 -15.30
C SER A 155 2.45 0.17 -15.19
N LEU A 156 2.19 0.80 -16.32
CA LEU A 156 1.15 1.81 -16.40
C LEU A 156 -0.19 1.10 -16.62
N THR A 157 -1.15 1.33 -15.73
CA THR A 157 -2.45 0.65 -15.76
C THR A 157 -3.54 1.50 -16.39
N ASN A 158 -3.52 2.83 -16.21
CA ASN A 158 -4.54 3.72 -16.77
C ASN A 158 -4.03 5.17 -16.90
N GLY A 159 -4.49 5.91 -17.91
CA GLY A 159 -4.34 7.36 -17.99
C GLY A 159 -5.70 8.03 -17.76
N PHE A 160 -5.84 8.91 -16.77
CA PHE A 160 -7.03 9.73 -16.55
C PHE A 160 -6.80 11.11 -17.14
N GLY A 161 -7.82 11.62 -17.83
CA GLY A 161 -7.79 12.97 -18.39
C GLY A 161 -7.05 13.04 -19.72
N MET A 162 -7.61 13.84 -20.63
CA MET A 162 -7.09 14.03 -21.98
C MET A 162 -5.78 14.80 -21.93
N ILE A 163 -4.67 14.09 -21.95
CA ILE A 163 -3.49 14.53 -22.66
C ILE A 163 -3.58 13.99 -24.09
N ASP A 164 -3.03 14.73 -25.05
CA ASP A 164 -2.78 14.20 -26.38
C ASP A 164 -2.07 12.85 -26.24
N GLN A 165 -2.68 11.78 -26.76
CA GLN A 165 -2.15 10.42 -26.58
C GLN A 165 -0.70 10.31 -27.07
N ASP A 166 -0.28 11.14 -28.03
CA ASP A 166 1.11 11.21 -28.49
C ASP A 166 2.03 11.84 -27.42
N TYR A 167 1.59 12.87 -26.68
CA TYR A 167 2.36 13.43 -25.54
C TYR A 167 2.41 12.45 -24.36
N PHE A 168 1.31 11.74 -24.10
CA PHE A 168 1.31 10.68 -23.09
C PHE A 168 2.28 9.55 -23.46
N ASP A 169 2.23 9.07 -24.70
CA ASP A 169 3.13 8.03 -25.22
C ASP A 169 4.58 8.55 -25.32
N GLU A 170 4.81 9.85 -25.58
CA GLU A 170 6.14 10.47 -25.56
C GLU A 170 6.76 10.46 -24.14
N ILE A 171 5.96 10.80 -23.12
CA ILE A 171 6.45 10.92 -21.75
C ILE A 171 6.50 9.54 -21.05
N PHE A 172 5.52 8.67 -21.29
CA PHE A 172 5.34 7.43 -20.53
C PHE A 172 5.43 6.14 -21.36
N GLY A 173 5.59 6.22 -22.69
CA GLY A 173 5.50 5.05 -23.58
C GLY A 173 6.53 3.95 -23.32
N ASP A 174 7.75 4.32 -22.92
CA ASP A 174 8.81 3.37 -22.53
C ASP A 174 8.64 2.82 -21.11
N THR A 175 7.70 3.38 -20.33
CA THR A 175 7.39 3.02 -18.94
C THR A 175 6.13 2.15 -18.84
N ALA A 176 5.52 1.77 -19.97
CA ALA A 176 4.24 1.08 -20.02
C ALA A 176 4.23 -0.28 -19.28
N ALA A 177 5.37 -0.99 -19.26
CA ALA A 177 5.60 -2.15 -18.39
C ALA A 177 7.10 -2.49 -18.33
N GLN A 178 7.66 -2.59 -17.13
CA GLN A 178 9.04 -2.96 -16.88
C GLN A 178 9.09 -4.08 -15.83
N VAL A 179 9.81 -5.16 -16.12
CA VAL A 179 10.18 -6.15 -15.11
C VAL A 179 11.52 -5.73 -14.53
N HIS A 180 11.59 -5.58 -13.22
CA HIS A 180 12.84 -5.25 -12.55
C HIS A 180 13.71 -6.51 -12.45
N PRO A 181 15.02 -6.42 -12.73
CA PRO A 181 15.91 -7.56 -12.58
C PRO A 181 15.91 -8.04 -11.14
N VAL A 182 16.11 -9.34 -10.93
CA VAL A 182 16.29 -9.90 -9.58
C VAL A 182 17.52 -9.27 -8.96
N GLN A 183 17.33 -8.61 -7.83
CA GLN A 183 18.40 -8.01 -7.05
C GLN A 183 18.70 -8.88 -5.84
N ARG A 184 19.97 -9.00 -5.50
CA ARG A 184 20.46 -9.75 -4.35
C ARG A 184 21.49 -8.93 -3.62
N GLY A 185 21.50 -9.00 -2.31
CA GLY A 185 22.49 -8.30 -1.50
C GLY A 185 22.10 -8.27 -0.03
N THR A 186 22.79 -7.45 0.74
CA THR A 186 22.41 -7.17 2.12
C THR A 186 21.15 -6.29 2.17
N ALA A 187 20.49 -6.24 3.33
CA ALA A 187 19.41 -5.29 3.58
C ALA A 187 19.81 -3.87 3.15
N ALA A 188 21.05 -3.48 3.49
CA ALA A 188 21.58 -2.17 3.16
C ALA A 188 21.73 -1.89 1.66
N GLN A 189 22.22 -2.87 0.90
CA GLN A 189 22.39 -2.71 -0.54
C GLN A 189 21.05 -2.60 -1.28
N LEU A 190 20.01 -3.27 -0.80
CA LEU A 190 18.68 -3.20 -1.42
C LEU A 190 17.91 -1.91 -1.08
N HIS A 191 18.23 -1.28 0.06
CA HIS A 191 17.57 -0.04 0.53
C HIS A 191 18.42 1.22 0.30
N ALA A 192 19.68 1.07 -0.12
CA ALA A 192 20.48 2.18 -0.62
C ALA A 192 19.91 2.63 -1.97
N SER A 193 19.11 3.70 -1.99
CA SER A 193 18.74 4.35 -3.25
C SER A 193 19.95 5.09 -3.83
N THR A 194 20.09 5.07 -5.16
CA THR A 194 21.02 5.95 -5.88
C THR A 194 20.46 7.35 -6.10
N ASP A 195 19.16 7.53 -5.90
CA ASP A 195 18.44 8.80 -5.98
C ASP A 195 17.82 9.12 -4.63
N ALA A 196 18.16 10.29 -4.07
CA ALA A 196 17.64 10.75 -2.77
C ALA A 196 16.12 10.99 -2.77
N ASP A 197 15.50 11.04 -3.96
CA ASP A 197 14.08 11.36 -4.15
C ASP A 197 13.17 10.11 -4.22
N VAL A 198 13.74 8.91 -4.42
CA VAL A 198 13.04 7.61 -4.27
C VAL A 198 13.51 6.94 -2.98
N GLY A 199 13.25 7.62 -1.86
CA GLY A 199 13.61 7.13 -0.54
C GLY A 199 12.73 5.97 -0.11
N PHE A 200 13.32 4.79 0.13
CA PHE A 200 12.69 3.77 0.97
C PHE A 200 12.66 4.32 2.39
N GLY A 201 11.57 4.99 2.76
CA GLY A 201 11.23 5.46 4.10
C GLY A 201 12.34 6.17 4.91
N PRO A 202 12.11 6.42 6.21
CA PRO A 202 13.02 7.20 7.05
C PRO A 202 14.29 6.46 7.52
N TRP A 203 14.48 5.19 7.13
CA TRP A 203 15.42 4.28 7.77
C TRP A 203 16.84 4.27 7.20
N GLY A 204 17.09 4.97 6.09
CA GLY A 204 18.41 5.07 5.48
C GLY A 204 18.97 3.71 5.05
N ALA A 205 20.29 3.54 5.19
CA ALA A 205 20.99 2.37 4.65
C ALA A 205 20.87 1.09 5.47
N ASP A 206 20.29 1.05 6.67
CA ASP A 206 20.08 -0.21 7.39
C ASP A 206 18.70 -0.23 8.05
N PRO A 207 17.68 -0.75 7.35
CA PRO A 207 16.31 -0.75 7.87
C PRO A 207 16.15 -1.61 9.11
N VAL A 208 16.89 -2.71 9.24
CA VAL A 208 16.74 -3.63 10.38
C VAL A 208 17.28 -3.00 11.65
N ALA A 209 18.51 -2.47 11.59
CA ALA A 209 19.10 -1.75 12.72
C ALA A 209 18.23 -0.54 13.10
N TYR A 210 17.74 0.21 12.10
CA TYR A 210 16.87 1.35 12.35
C TYR A 210 15.61 0.98 13.13
N MET A 211 14.87 -0.06 12.70
CA MET A 211 13.68 -0.52 13.42
C MET A 211 14.02 -1.02 14.83
N ALA A 212 15.19 -1.64 15.04
CA ALA A 212 15.63 -2.07 16.37
C ALA A 212 15.92 -0.87 17.31
N GLU A 213 16.34 0.27 16.78
CA GLU A 213 16.67 1.47 17.56
C GLU A 213 15.46 2.37 17.88
N LEU A 214 14.36 2.26 17.14
CA LEU A 214 13.17 3.08 17.37
C LEU A 214 12.63 2.92 18.81
N PRO A 215 12.25 4.00 19.50
CA PRO A 215 11.67 3.87 20.84
C PRO A 215 10.37 3.04 20.84
N ARG A 216 10.20 2.18 21.84
CA ARG A 216 8.94 1.45 22.10
C ARG A 216 7.99 2.21 23.03
N ASP A 217 8.46 3.29 23.63
CA ASP A 217 7.61 4.22 24.37
C ASP A 217 6.99 5.22 23.38
N PRO A 218 5.65 5.39 23.35
CA PRO A 218 4.99 6.17 22.31
C PRO A 218 5.31 7.67 22.36
N GLU A 219 5.52 8.25 23.55
CA GLU A 219 5.88 9.66 23.67
C GLU A 219 7.31 9.89 23.15
N ARG A 220 8.25 9.02 23.53
CA ARG A 220 9.62 9.07 23.02
C ARG A 220 9.70 8.75 21.53
N LEU A 221 8.83 7.89 21.02
CA LEU A 221 8.74 7.60 19.59
C LEU A 221 8.21 8.83 18.84
N LEU A 222 7.18 9.50 19.36
CA LEU A 222 6.70 10.76 18.79
C LEU A 222 7.79 11.84 18.77
N GLU A 223 8.57 11.97 19.84
CA GLU A 223 9.72 12.89 19.89
C GLU A 223 10.79 12.53 18.85
N HIS A 224 11.10 11.24 18.70
CA HIS A 224 12.01 10.76 17.66
C HIS A 224 11.49 11.13 16.26
N MET A 225 10.23 10.81 15.97
CA MET A 225 9.60 11.12 14.68
C MET A 225 9.65 12.61 14.38
N LYS A 226 9.26 13.46 15.35
CA LYS A 226 9.33 14.92 15.22
C LYS A 226 10.73 15.42 14.91
N LYS A 227 11.75 14.87 15.57
CA LYS A 227 13.14 15.22 15.30
C LYS A 227 13.56 14.81 13.89
N THR A 228 13.20 13.61 13.47
CA THR A 228 13.57 13.04 12.16
C THR A 228 12.89 13.76 11.01
N THR A 229 11.61 14.15 11.15
CA THR A 229 10.86 14.87 10.11
C THR A 229 11.08 16.39 10.13
N GLY A 230 11.87 16.91 11.09
CA GLY A 230 12.09 18.35 11.24
C GLY A 230 10.83 19.12 11.65
N TYR A 231 9.92 18.48 12.40
CA TYR A 231 8.61 18.99 12.78
C TYR A 231 8.65 20.40 13.40
N GLN A 232 7.84 21.32 12.88
CA GLN A 232 7.75 22.72 13.35
C GLN A 232 6.37 23.13 13.87
N GLY A 233 5.35 22.29 13.73
CA GLY A 233 4.00 22.56 14.22
C GLY A 233 2.93 22.70 13.14
N SER A 234 3.30 22.64 11.86
CA SER A 234 2.38 22.83 10.73
C SER A 234 1.52 21.60 10.45
N GLU A 235 0.44 21.77 9.69
CA GLU A 235 -0.38 20.66 9.20
C GLU A 235 0.41 19.67 8.35
N ALA A 236 1.27 20.18 7.47
CA ALA A 236 2.18 19.38 6.66
C ALA A 236 3.17 18.58 7.53
N ASP A 237 3.58 19.11 8.68
CA ASP A 237 4.41 18.35 9.62
C ASP A 237 3.65 17.17 10.24
N GLN A 238 2.34 17.32 10.50
CA GLN A 238 1.52 16.25 11.06
C GLN A 238 1.31 15.12 10.05
N HIS A 239 1.02 15.48 8.80
CA HIS A 239 0.96 14.53 7.70
C HIS A 239 2.29 13.77 7.56
N ARG A 240 3.45 14.45 7.58
CA ARG A 240 4.77 13.77 7.57
C ARG A 240 4.99 12.79 8.74
N LEU A 241 4.48 13.08 9.94
CA LEU A 241 4.53 12.13 11.06
C LEU A 241 3.66 10.89 10.78
N PHE A 242 2.51 11.07 10.17
CA PHE A 242 1.61 9.99 9.81
C PHE A 242 2.22 9.10 8.72
N SER A 243 2.77 9.69 7.65
CA SER A 243 3.44 8.96 6.58
C SER A 243 4.68 8.22 7.11
N PHE A 244 5.44 8.80 8.04
CA PHE A 244 6.52 8.08 8.74
C PHE A 244 6.00 6.80 9.42
N ALA A 245 4.89 6.89 10.14
CA ALA A 245 4.29 5.73 10.80
C ALA A 245 3.80 4.69 9.78
N ALA A 246 3.22 5.14 8.66
CA ALA A 246 2.80 4.29 7.55
C ALA A 246 4.00 3.53 6.96
N ASP A 247 5.10 4.22 6.65
CA ASP A 247 6.33 3.66 6.09
C ASP A 247 6.90 2.57 7.02
N VAL A 248 6.98 2.86 8.32
CA VAL A 248 7.45 1.90 9.32
C VAL A 248 6.60 0.64 9.29
N LEU A 249 5.27 0.76 9.30
CA LEU A 249 4.36 -0.39 9.25
C LEU A 249 4.41 -1.14 7.91
N ASN A 250 4.52 -0.44 6.78
CA ASN A 250 4.59 -1.00 5.43
C ASN A 250 5.88 -1.79 5.18
N SER A 251 6.98 -1.45 5.86
CA SER A 251 8.24 -2.20 5.74
C SER A 251 8.12 -3.68 6.16
N ARG A 252 7.10 -4.03 6.97
CA ARG A 252 6.89 -5.36 7.59
C ARG A 252 8.05 -5.86 8.46
N LEU A 253 8.99 -4.98 8.82
CA LEU A 253 10.11 -5.26 9.72
C LEU A 253 9.82 -5.02 11.21
N PRO A 254 8.92 -4.11 11.61
CA PRO A 254 8.62 -3.89 13.02
C PRO A 254 8.14 -5.16 13.71
N ASP A 255 8.75 -5.46 14.86
CA ASP A 255 8.20 -6.43 15.80
C ASP A 255 6.85 -5.95 16.38
N ALA A 256 6.11 -6.86 17.03
CA ALA A 256 4.83 -6.54 17.65
C ALA A 256 4.86 -5.36 18.61
N TYR A 257 5.94 -5.16 19.38
CA TYR A 257 6.05 -4.07 20.34
C TYR A 257 6.27 -2.73 19.65
N LEU A 258 7.07 -2.69 18.58
CA LEU A 258 7.25 -1.50 17.78
C LEU A 258 5.96 -1.14 17.03
N ARG A 259 5.24 -2.11 16.45
CA ARG A 259 3.92 -1.84 15.85
C ARG A 259 2.94 -1.27 16.87
N ALA A 260 2.90 -1.84 18.07
CA ALA A 260 2.06 -1.33 19.15
C ALA A 260 2.44 0.11 19.54
N ALA A 261 3.74 0.41 19.64
CA ALA A 261 4.24 1.75 19.93
C ALA A 261 3.85 2.74 18.82
N VAL A 262 3.96 2.36 17.54
CA VAL A 262 3.54 3.19 16.40
C VAL A 262 2.05 3.52 16.49
N TYR A 263 1.17 2.54 16.73
CA TYR A 263 -0.26 2.81 16.87
C TYR A 263 -0.57 3.69 18.09
N GLN A 264 0.10 3.47 19.21
CA GLN A 264 -0.04 4.32 20.39
C GLN A 264 0.45 5.75 20.12
N THR A 265 1.52 5.93 19.36
CA THR A 265 2.00 7.24 18.91
C THR A 265 0.99 7.95 18.03
N LEU A 266 0.38 7.24 17.07
CA LEU A 266 -0.70 7.80 16.24
C LEU A 266 -1.89 8.28 17.10
N ALA A 267 -2.21 7.60 18.21
CA ALA A 267 -3.27 8.03 19.13
C ALA A 267 -2.94 9.34 19.88
N LEU A 268 -1.65 9.69 19.98
CA LEU A 268 -1.20 10.97 20.53
C LEU A 268 -1.26 12.11 19.51
N MET A 269 -1.36 11.81 18.22
CA MET A 269 -1.35 12.82 17.17
C MET A 269 -2.74 13.47 17.03
N PRO A 270 -2.82 14.82 16.99
CA PRO A 270 -4.06 15.49 16.63
C PRO A 270 -4.43 15.20 15.17
N ARG A 271 -5.71 15.40 14.82
CA ARG A 271 -6.26 15.28 13.45
C ARG A 271 -6.17 13.89 12.81
N VAL A 272 -5.73 12.88 13.56
CA VAL A 272 -5.84 11.48 13.17
C VAL A 272 -7.26 11.01 13.50
N GLU A 273 -8.04 10.63 12.50
CA GLU A 273 -9.46 10.33 12.63
C GLU A 273 -9.76 8.86 12.35
N PHE A 274 -10.83 8.34 12.95
CA PHE A 274 -11.37 7.03 12.59
C PHE A 274 -12.50 7.24 11.59
N VAL A 275 -12.40 6.55 10.46
CA VAL A 275 -13.43 6.56 9.42
C VAL A 275 -14.22 5.27 9.55
N ASP A 276 -15.50 5.39 9.93
CA ASP A 276 -16.43 4.26 10.06
C ASP A 276 -16.99 3.87 8.69
N GLU A 277 -16.10 3.50 7.79
CA GLU A 277 -16.40 2.96 6.47
C GLU A 277 -15.96 1.50 6.41
N PRO A 278 -16.71 0.64 5.71
CA PRO A 278 -16.24 -0.70 5.41
C PRO A 278 -15.02 -0.62 4.49
N ALA A 279 -13.84 -0.89 5.03
CA ALA A 279 -12.67 -1.21 4.22
C ALA A 279 -12.68 -2.71 3.95
N GLU A 280 -13.20 -3.10 2.78
CA GLU A 280 -13.09 -4.46 2.27
C GLU A 280 -11.78 -4.59 1.48
N GLY A 281 -10.83 -5.37 2.02
CA GLY A 281 -9.62 -5.82 1.32
C GLY A 281 -9.37 -7.28 1.67
N ASP A 282 -9.22 -8.16 0.68
CA ASP A 282 -9.04 -9.62 0.83
C ASP A 282 -10.05 -10.35 1.74
N GLY A 283 -11.25 -9.80 1.93
CA GLY A 283 -12.24 -10.35 2.87
C GLY A 283 -11.91 -10.12 4.35
N ARG A 284 -10.96 -9.23 4.66
CA ARG A 284 -10.62 -8.76 6.02
C ARG A 284 -11.41 -7.50 6.36
N ASN A 285 -11.88 -7.41 7.60
CA ASN A 285 -12.61 -6.26 8.11
C ASN A 285 -11.61 -5.20 8.61
N GLY A 286 -11.36 -4.17 7.79
CA GLY A 286 -10.44 -3.09 8.13
C GLY A 286 -11.06 -2.04 9.05
N ALA A 287 -10.24 -1.46 9.93
CA ALA A 287 -10.49 -0.16 10.54
C ALA A 287 -9.64 0.89 9.82
N ILE A 288 -10.27 1.99 9.40
CA ILE A 288 -9.61 3.06 8.67
C ILE A 288 -9.23 4.16 9.65
N ILE A 289 -7.94 4.49 9.68
CA ILE A 289 -7.42 5.65 10.38
C ILE A 289 -6.93 6.65 9.32
N ARG A 290 -7.44 7.88 9.34
CA ARG A 290 -7.17 8.90 8.32
C ARG A 290 -6.42 10.08 8.89
N ILE A 291 -5.55 10.67 8.09
CA ILE A 291 -5.13 12.08 8.23
C ILE A 291 -5.46 12.84 6.95
N ILE A 292 -5.82 14.12 7.07
CA ILE A 292 -6.04 14.99 5.91
C ILE A 292 -4.71 15.66 5.56
N ARG A 293 -4.34 15.62 4.28
CA ARG A 293 -3.14 16.27 3.75
C ARG A 293 -3.24 17.79 3.89
N GLU A 294 -2.11 18.46 3.75
CA GLU A 294 -2.01 19.91 3.85
C GLU A 294 -2.83 20.68 2.81
N ASP A 295 -3.19 20.05 1.69
CA ASP A 295 -4.08 20.62 0.68
C ASP A 295 -5.56 20.68 1.13
N GLY A 296 -5.93 19.90 2.16
CA GLY A 296 -7.29 19.77 2.66
C GLY A 296 -8.20 18.91 1.79
N VAL A 297 -7.70 18.44 0.65
CA VAL A 297 -8.48 17.78 -0.41
C VAL A 297 -8.27 16.27 -0.37
N VAL A 298 -7.07 15.81 -0.01
CA VAL A 298 -6.73 14.38 -0.02
C VAL A 298 -6.61 13.84 1.40
N GLY A 299 -7.28 12.74 1.67
CA GLY A 299 -7.10 11.93 2.88
C GLY A 299 -6.11 10.80 2.64
N GLU A 300 -5.18 10.60 3.58
CA GLU A 300 -4.32 9.42 3.65
C GLU A 300 -4.82 8.47 4.74
N ASP A 301 -5.09 7.23 4.35
CA ASP A 301 -5.66 6.17 5.18
C ASP A 301 -4.63 5.11 5.52
N LEU A 302 -4.60 4.69 6.79
CA LEU A 302 -4.11 3.38 7.23
C LEU A 302 -5.29 2.44 7.39
N ILE A 303 -5.23 1.28 6.75
CA ILE A 303 -6.25 0.24 6.85
C ILE A 303 -5.70 -0.88 7.72
N ILE A 304 -6.23 -1.02 8.93
CA ILE A 304 -5.72 -1.94 9.95
C ILE A 304 -6.70 -3.10 10.12
N ASP A 305 -6.20 -4.33 10.08
CA ASP A 305 -7.00 -5.52 10.38
C ASP A 305 -7.46 -5.49 11.84
N ARG A 306 -8.78 -5.48 12.06
CA ARG A 306 -9.36 -5.30 13.40
C ARG A 306 -9.02 -6.42 14.38
N ASP A 307 -8.78 -7.63 13.89
CA ASP A 307 -8.57 -8.81 14.74
C ASP A 307 -7.10 -8.96 15.14
N SER A 308 -6.20 -8.78 14.18
CA SER A 308 -4.76 -9.00 14.36
C SER A 308 -3.98 -7.73 14.70
N GLY A 309 -4.51 -6.54 14.36
CA GLY A 309 -3.77 -5.29 14.43
C GLY A 309 -2.66 -5.21 13.37
N MET A 310 -2.70 -6.01 12.31
CA MET A 310 -1.75 -5.92 11.20
C MET A 310 -2.22 -4.89 10.19
N LEU A 311 -1.28 -4.13 9.61
CA LEU A 311 -1.60 -3.28 8.48
C LEU A 311 -2.04 -4.13 7.28
N ILE A 312 -3.20 -3.83 6.71
CA ILE A 312 -3.66 -4.39 5.44
C ILE A 312 -3.00 -3.60 4.30
N GLY A 313 -3.06 -2.27 4.40
CA GLY A 313 -2.47 -1.37 3.43
C GLY A 313 -2.75 0.10 3.75
N THR A 314 -2.40 0.95 2.82
CA THR A 314 -2.64 2.39 2.83
C THR A 314 -3.44 2.81 1.61
N ARG A 315 -4.10 3.98 1.69
CA ARG A 315 -4.88 4.53 0.59
C ARG A 315 -4.86 6.06 0.63
N SER A 316 -4.69 6.68 -0.53
CA SER A 316 -4.88 8.12 -0.73
C SER A 316 -6.16 8.37 -1.52
N VAL A 317 -7.04 9.20 -1.00
CA VAL A 317 -8.39 9.42 -1.55
C VAL A 317 -8.81 10.88 -1.50
N TYR A 318 -9.41 11.35 -2.59
CA TYR A 318 -10.02 12.68 -2.64
C TYR A 318 -11.25 12.73 -1.74
N LEU A 319 -11.34 13.74 -0.89
CA LEU A 319 -12.44 13.96 0.05
C LEU A 319 -13.52 14.89 -0.50
N GLU A 320 -13.15 15.69 -1.51
CA GLU A 320 -14.03 16.59 -2.25
C GLU A 320 -13.70 16.59 -3.74
N ASP A 321 -14.57 17.19 -4.55
CA ASP A 321 -14.35 17.35 -5.98
C ASP A 321 -13.23 18.37 -6.21
N ALA A 322 -12.10 17.93 -6.76
CA ALA A 322 -10.93 18.77 -7.02
C ALA A 322 -10.07 18.16 -8.12
N ASP A 323 -9.25 18.96 -8.81
CA ASP A 323 -8.34 18.51 -9.86
C ASP A 323 -8.99 17.65 -10.97
N ARG A 324 -10.28 17.89 -11.24
CA ARG A 324 -11.12 17.13 -12.17
C ARG A 324 -11.38 15.67 -11.75
N LEU A 325 -11.12 15.34 -10.49
CA LEU A 325 -11.48 14.09 -9.84
C LEU A 325 -12.67 14.31 -8.91
N GLU A 326 -13.53 13.30 -8.84
CA GLU A 326 -14.70 13.32 -7.96
C GLU A 326 -14.29 12.93 -6.53
N ALA A 327 -15.04 13.43 -5.54
CA ALA A 327 -14.92 12.97 -4.17
C ALA A 327 -15.03 11.44 -4.09
N GLY A 328 -14.13 10.82 -3.36
CA GLY A 328 -13.99 9.37 -3.23
C GLY A 328 -13.10 8.71 -4.28
N THR A 329 -12.52 9.47 -5.20
CA THR A 329 -11.54 8.93 -6.16
C THR A 329 -10.26 8.51 -5.42
N VAL A 330 -9.92 7.22 -5.52
CA VAL A 330 -8.67 6.67 -4.97
C VAL A 330 -7.53 6.91 -5.95
N VAL A 331 -6.51 7.61 -5.49
CA VAL A 331 -5.34 8.01 -6.29
C VAL A 331 -4.05 7.33 -5.85
N GLY A 332 -4.07 6.66 -4.69
CA GLY A 332 -2.95 5.86 -4.21
C GLY A 332 -3.45 4.68 -3.39
N THR A 333 -2.81 3.52 -3.53
CA THR A 333 -2.98 2.38 -2.65
C THR A 333 -1.68 1.61 -2.51
N THR A 334 -1.33 1.22 -1.30
CA THR A 334 -0.26 0.24 -1.07
C THR A 334 -0.84 -0.90 -0.27
N THR A 335 -0.70 -2.14 -0.73
CA THR A 335 -1.11 -3.32 0.04
C THR A 335 0.04 -4.29 0.13
N SER A 336 0.09 -5.08 1.20
CA SER A 336 1.11 -6.13 1.27
C SER A 336 0.59 -7.42 1.90
N THR A 337 1.13 -8.52 1.41
CA THR A 337 0.94 -9.85 1.96
C THR A 337 2.28 -10.42 2.43
N ILE A 338 2.23 -11.30 3.42
CA ILE A 338 3.41 -11.95 3.97
C ILE A 338 3.23 -13.47 3.97
N GLU A 339 4.30 -14.19 3.66
CA GLU A 339 4.35 -15.65 3.63
C GLU A 339 5.74 -16.15 4.01
N VAL A 340 5.85 -17.24 4.78
CA VAL A 340 7.14 -17.90 5.02
C VAL A 340 7.38 -18.92 3.91
N VAL A 341 8.50 -18.80 3.20
CA VAL A 341 8.85 -19.64 2.06
C VAL A 341 10.23 -20.26 2.22
N ASP A 342 10.44 -21.44 1.65
CA ASP A 342 11.72 -22.16 1.78
C ASP A 342 12.82 -21.65 0.82
N ARG A 343 12.46 -20.84 -0.18
CA ARG A 343 13.39 -20.37 -1.22
C ARG A 343 12.99 -19.00 -1.76
N ALA A 344 14.00 -18.19 -2.07
CA ALA A 344 13.86 -17.04 -2.96
C ALA A 344 14.14 -17.47 -4.42
N PRO A 345 13.59 -16.75 -5.43
CA PRO A 345 13.86 -16.97 -6.86
C PRO A 345 15.34 -16.91 -7.17
#